data_AF-X0X676-F1
#
_entry.id   AF-X0X676-F1
#
_cell.length_a   1.000
_cell.length_b   1.000
_cell.length_c   1.000
_cell.angle_alpha   90.00
_cell.angle_beta   90.00
_cell.angle_gamma   90.00
#
_symmetry.space_group_name_H-M   'P 1'
#
loop_
_entity.id
_entity.type
_entity.pdbx_description
1 polymer ?
#
loop_
_entity_poly.entity_id
_entity_poly.type
_entity_poly.pdbx_seq_one_letter_code
_entity_poly.pdbx_strand_id
1 'polypeptide(L)'
;MREPIDPHAGKKSRRSYGLQTPGTKGVAGTKRYSMVIDLRKCIGCMSCVIACKAEYGVPMGVWRTWVMVADKGRYPNTRRVFMPRLCNHC
;
A
#
# COMPACT_ATOMS: atom_id res chain seq x y z
N MET A 1 -39.15 11.30 24.95
CA MET A 1 -37.69 11.55 24.92
C MET A 1 -36.97 10.31 24.40
N ARG A 2 -37.03 10.08 23.09
CA ARG A 2 -36.22 9.06 22.42
C ARG A 2 -35.22 9.80 21.56
N GLU A 3 -33.96 9.79 21.97
CA GLU A 3 -32.84 10.26 21.17
C GLU A 3 -32.75 9.42 19.88
N PRO A 4 -32.44 10.02 18.72
CA PRO A 4 -32.15 9.27 17.52
C PRO A 4 -30.82 8.53 17.70
N ILE A 5 -30.91 7.20 17.77
CA ILE A 5 -29.79 6.27 17.72
C ILE A 5 -29.09 6.50 16.37
N ASP A 6 -27.91 7.11 16.42
CA ASP A 6 -27.04 7.29 15.25
C ASP A 6 -26.79 5.90 14.60
N PRO A 7 -27.21 5.67 13.34
CA PRO A 7 -27.08 4.39 12.67
C PRO A 7 -25.63 4.02 12.30
N HIS A 8 -24.65 4.84 12.70
CA HIS A 8 -23.24 4.66 12.42
C HIS A 8 -22.38 4.29 13.64
N ALA A 9 -22.96 4.19 14.85
CA ALA A 9 -22.23 3.89 16.10
C ALA A 9 -21.66 2.45 16.22
N GLY A 10 -21.67 1.63 15.17
CA GLY A 10 -21.27 0.21 15.23
C GLY A 10 -20.45 -0.34 14.06
N LYS A 11 -20.16 0.43 13.01
CA LYS A 11 -19.44 -0.11 11.84
C LYS A 11 -17.93 0.08 12.02
N LYS A 12 -17.31 -0.68 12.93
CA LYS A 12 -15.86 -0.89 12.92
C LYS A 12 -15.49 -1.35 11.51
N SER A 13 -14.79 -0.48 10.79
CA SER A 13 -14.59 -0.61 9.36
C SER A 13 -13.99 -1.97 9.03
N ARG A 14 -14.74 -2.83 8.34
CA ARG A 14 -14.14 -3.88 7.52
C ARG A 14 -13.42 -3.15 6.37
N ARG A 15 -12.27 -2.54 6.67
CA ARG A 15 -11.37 -2.00 5.65
C ARG A 15 -10.78 -3.20 4.93
N SER A 16 -11.52 -3.72 3.95
CA SER A 16 -10.90 -4.49 2.87
C SER A 16 -9.88 -3.55 2.24
N TYR A 17 -8.61 -3.77 2.55
CA TYR A 17 -7.53 -3.04 1.90
C TYR A 17 -7.54 -3.42 0.41
N GLY A 18 -8.25 -2.62 -0.40
CA GLY A 18 -8.00 -2.46 -1.82
C GLY A 18 -7.96 -3.72 -2.69
N LEU A 19 -8.70 -4.78 -2.39
CA LEU A 19 -8.87 -5.86 -3.36
C LEU A 19 -9.80 -5.34 -4.46
N GLN A 20 -9.20 -4.75 -5.50
CA GLN A 20 -9.91 -4.11 -6.62
C GLN A 20 -10.71 -5.12 -7.48
N THR A 21 -10.51 -6.42 -7.26
CA THR A 21 -11.16 -7.52 -7.97
C THR A 21 -11.34 -8.70 -7.01
N PRO A 22 -12.37 -9.56 -7.16
CA PRO A 22 -12.40 -10.83 -6.44
C PRO A 22 -11.10 -11.59 -6.71
N GLY A 23 -10.40 -12.01 -5.65
CA GLY A 23 -9.13 -12.73 -5.80
C GLY A 23 -9.32 -13.96 -6.70
N THR A 24 -8.37 -14.21 -7.60
CA THR A 24 -8.40 -15.43 -8.42
C THR A 24 -8.45 -16.64 -7.49
N LYS A 25 -9.44 -17.52 -7.68
CA LYS A 25 -9.53 -18.77 -6.91
C LYS A 25 -8.26 -19.57 -7.23
N GLY A 26 -7.31 -19.61 -6.29
CA GLY A 26 -6.04 -20.30 -6.48
C GLY A 26 -6.25 -21.76 -6.87
N VAL A 27 -5.33 -22.32 -7.67
CA VAL A 27 -5.38 -23.73 -8.06
C VAL A 27 -4.95 -24.58 -6.86
N ALA A 28 -5.74 -25.60 -6.52
CA ALA A 28 -5.42 -26.52 -5.42
C ALA A 28 -4.03 -27.13 -5.64
N GLY A 29 -3.19 -27.09 -4.60
CA GLY A 29 -1.79 -27.54 -4.67
C GLY A 29 -0.77 -26.47 -5.10
N THR A 30 -1.20 -25.30 -5.60
CA THR A 30 -0.29 -24.21 -5.98
C THR A 30 -0.33 -23.06 -4.96
N LYS A 31 0.83 -22.53 -4.58
CA LYS A 31 0.92 -21.34 -3.71
C LYS A 31 0.86 -20.08 -4.57
N ARG A 32 0.03 -19.11 -4.16
CA ARG A 32 -0.06 -17.78 -4.78
C ARG A 32 0.40 -16.74 -3.77
N TYR A 33 1.53 -16.10 -4.05
CA TYR A 33 2.08 -15.06 -3.18
C TYR A 33 1.46 -13.70 -3.51
N SER A 34 1.21 -12.91 -2.48
CA SER A 34 0.77 -11.52 -2.61
C SER A 34 1.52 -10.64 -1.62
N MET A 35 1.68 -9.38 -1.99
CA MET A 35 2.34 -8.37 -1.17
C MET A 35 1.35 -7.26 -0.84
N VAL A 36 1.22 -6.92 0.44
CA VAL A 36 0.36 -5.83 0.91
C VAL A 36 1.21 -4.80 1.64
N ILE A 37 1.07 -3.54 1.27
CA ILE A 37 1.85 -2.42 1.82
C ILE A 37 0.89 -1.41 2.45
N ASP A 38 1.07 -1.12 3.75
CA ASP A 38 0.30 -0.08 4.44
C ASP A 38 0.94 1.30 4.23
N LEU A 39 0.35 2.09 3.33
CA LEU A 39 0.84 3.43 2.99
C LEU A 39 0.76 4.42 4.16
N ARG A 40 -0.05 4.16 5.20
CA ARG A 40 -0.15 5.06 6.36
C ARG A 40 1.05 4.96 7.29
N LYS A 41 1.77 3.83 7.24
CA LYS A 41 2.97 3.57 8.03
C LYS A 41 4.26 3.87 7.26
N CYS A 42 4.16 4.03 5.94
CA CYS A 42 5.31 4.33 5.12
C CYS A 42 5.76 5.78 5.39
N ILE A 43 7.02 5.94 5.80
CA ILE A 43 7.65 7.25 6.06
C ILE A 43 8.60 7.69 4.93
N GLY A 44 8.72 6.89 3.86
CA GLY A 44 9.58 7.20 2.73
C GLY A 44 11.09 7.06 3.01
N CYS A 45 11.51 6.13 3.87
CA CYS A 45 12.93 5.92 4.23
C CYS A 45 13.82 5.26 3.16
N MET A 46 13.27 4.91 2.00
CA MET A 46 13.95 4.21 0.89
C MET A 46 14.61 2.86 1.22
N SER A 47 14.42 2.29 2.41
CA SER A 47 15.05 1.03 2.82
C SER A 47 14.71 -0.14 1.88
N CYS A 48 13.48 -0.21 1.37
CA CYS A 48 13.08 -1.24 0.40
C CYS A 48 13.84 -1.13 -0.94
N VAL A 49 14.24 0.08 -1.33
CA VAL A 49 15.03 0.33 -2.54
C VAL A 49 16.47 -0.11 -2.36
N ILE A 50 17.07 0.26 -1.23
CA ILE A 50 18.44 -0.10 -0.88
C ILE A 50 18.57 -1.62 -0.75
N ALA A 51 17.64 -2.25 -0.03
CA ALA A 51 17.61 -3.71 0.11
C ALA A 51 17.57 -4.41 -1.27
N CYS A 52 16.70 -3.95 -2.18
CA CYS A 52 16.62 -4.54 -3.52
C CYS A 52 17.93 -4.38 -4.31
N LYS A 53 18.61 -3.24 -4.22
CA LYS A 53 19.90 -3.04 -4.88
C LYS A 53 21.00 -3.91 -4.28
N ALA A 54 21.05 -4.02 -2.95
CA ALA A 54 22.04 -4.81 -2.22
C ALA A 54 21.92 -6.31 -2.52
N GLU A 55 20.70 -6.84 -2.50
CA GLU A 55 20.45 -8.28 -2.70
C GLU A 55 20.67 -8.74 -4.15
N TYR A 56 20.35 -7.89 -5.13
CA TYR A 56 20.32 -8.30 -6.53
C TYR A 56 21.41 -7.70 -7.42
N GLY A 57 22.32 -6.88 -6.86
CA GLY A 57 23.39 -6.26 -7.63
C GLY A 57 22.88 -5.44 -8.83
N VAL A 58 21.74 -4.76 -8.68
CA VAL A 58 21.09 -4.05 -9.80
C VAL A 58 22.03 -2.95 -10.31
N PRO A 59 22.30 -2.86 -11.63
CA PRO A 59 23.24 -1.90 -12.19
C PRO A 59 22.86 -0.46 -11.86
N MET A 60 23.87 0.40 -11.88
CA MET A 60 23.70 1.84 -11.65
C MET A 60 22.79 2.43 -12.74
N GLY A 61 21.93 3.38 -12.34
CA GLY A 61 20.92 3.97 -13.22
C GLY A 61 19.63 3.15 -13.39
N VAL A 62 19.60 1.86 -13.02
CA VAL A 62 18.40 1.01 -13.11
C VAL A 62 17.86 0.66 -11.73
N TRP A 63 16.53 0.63 -11.60
CA TRP A 63 15.82 0.46 -10.33
C TRP A 63 14.64 -0.50 -10.53
N ARG A 64 14.60 -1.59 -9.75
CA ARG A 64 13.45 -2.53 -9.75
C ARG A 64 12.30 -2.05 -8.87
N THR A 65 12.61 -1.27 -7.85
CA THR A 65 11.64 -0.64 -6.94
C THR A 65 12.08 0.79 -6.65
N TRP A 66 11.10 1.67 -6.44
CA TRP A 66 11.31 3.08 -6.10
C TRP A 66 10.13 3.57 -5.24
N VAL A 67 10.33 4.67 -4.52
CA VAL A 67 9.28 5.29 -3.70
C VAL A 67 8.87 6.60 -4.33
N MET A 68 7.60 6.69 -4.74
CA MET A 68 7.01 7.94 -5.20
C MET A 68 6.62 8.78 -3.99
N VAL A 69 7.05 10.04 -3.98
CA VAL A 69 6.65 11.04 -2.97
C VAL A 69 5.75 12.05 -3.66
N ALA A 70 4.55 12.24 -3.11
CA ALA A 70 3.62 13.23 -3.61
C ALA A 70 3.03 14.04 -2.46
N ASP A 71 3.11 15.36 -2.56
CA ASP A 71 2.48 16.29 -1.63
C ASP A 71 1.05 16.55 -2.13
N LYS A 72 0.06 16.20 -1.31
CA LYS A 72 -1.36 16.38 -1.60
C LYS A 72 -1.96 17.41 -0.65
N GLY A 73 -2.87 18.22 -1.19
CA GLY A 73 -3.59 19.25 -0.44
C GLY A 73 -3.13 20.66 -0.80
N ARG A 74 -3.69 21.64 -0.09
CA ARG A 74 -3.36 23.06 -0.24
C ARG A 74 -3.10 23.63 1.14
N TYR A 75 -2.15 24.55 1.25
CA TYR A 75 -1.83 25.24 2.50
C TYR A 75 -3.11 25.77 3.18
N PRO A 76 -3.29 25.56 4.50
CA PRO A 76 -2.39 24.92 5.48
C PRO A 76 -2.51 23.39 5.57
N ASN A 77 -3.48 22.78 4.90
CA ASN A 77 -3.80 21.35 5.00
C ASN A 77 -3.06 20.51 3.95
N THR A 78 -1.73 20.49 4.02
CA THR A 78 -0.88 19.66 3.14
C THR A 78 -0.49 18.35 3.84
N ARG A 79 -0.46 17.25 3.07
CA ARG A 79 0.02 15.94 3.53
C ARG A 79 0.96 15.33 2.50
N ARG A 80 2.05 14.73 2.96
CA ARG A 80 2.92 13.91 2.12
C ARG A 80 2.38 12.50 2.03
N VAL A 81 2.35 11.93 0.83
CA VAL A 81 2.00 10.53 0.59
C VAL A 81 3.20 9.82 0.00
N PHE A 82 3.58 8.72 0.62
CA PHE A 82 4.65 7.85 0.17
C PHE A 82 4.05 6.58 -0.44
N MET A 83 4.39 6.31 -1.70
CA MET A 83 3.92 5.14 -2.43
C MET A 83 5.10 4.34 -2.97
N PRO A 84 5.47 3.23 -2.31
CA PRO A 84 6.40 2.26 -2.88
C PRO A 84 5.80 1.67 -4.16
N ARG A 85 6.54 1.76 -5.26
CA ARG A 85 6.20 1.20 -6.56
C ARG A 85 7.09 0.00 -6.81
N LEU A 86 6.48 -1.17 -6.91
CA LEU A 86 7.11 -2.45 -7.21
C LEU A 86 6.36 -3.13 -8.35
N CYS A 87 6.92 -4.20 -8.91
CA CYS A 87 6.16 -5.09 -9.79
C CYS A 87 4.98 -5.70 -9.01
N ASN A 88 3.77 -5.65 -9.57
CA ASN A 88 2.58 -6.20 -8.93
C ASN A 88 2.41 -7.71 -9.10
N HIS A 89 3.22 -8.36 -9.95
CA HIS A 89 3.10 -9.78 -10.29
C HIS A 89 1.65 -10.19 -10.61
N CYS A 90 1.04 -9.44 -11.54
CA CYS A 90 -0.34 -9.64 -11.99
C CYS A 90 -0.57 -11.04 -12.58
#